data_AF-A0A8T6MT93-F1
#
_entry.id   AF-A0A8T6MT93-F1
#
_cell.length_a   1.000
_cell.length_b   1.000
_cell.length_c   1.000
_cell.angle_alpha   90.00
_cell.angle_beta   90.00
_cell.angle_gamma   90.00
#
_symmetry.space_group_name_H-M   'P 1'
#
loop_
_entity.id
_entity.type
_entity.pdbx_description
1 polymer ?
#
loop_
_entity_poly.entity_id
_entity_poly.type
_entity_poly.pdbx_seq_one_letter_code
_entity_poly.pdbx_strand_id
1 'polypeptide(L)'
;MGLDDAISSLKRGEFVLLYDSGKRENEVDMVVAAQFVTPEHISRMRQNAGGLICLALEDSFAKSLNLQYMHHILSRSGDMDSDSKKMIMGTAPYGDHPTFSISINHKKTYTGITDKDRALTIKEMAELYHSDDAKNQFISSFATPGHVPLLLASNGLLAKRQGHTEMSVYLAKLANLIPVTAICEMMDGQTYSALTPEKAISFAKEHAIPFVDGKELLEFSKVH
;
A
#
# COMPACT_ATOMS: atom_id res chain seq x y z
N MET A 1 17.38 -2.76 13.74
CA MET A 1 17.08 -3.90 12.85
C MET A 1 17.21 -3.36 11.45
N GLY A 2 17.98 -4.02 10.58
CA GLY A 2 18.29 -3.53 9.24
C GLY A 2 17.40 -4.11 8.15
N LEU A 3 17.73 -3.88 6.88
CA LEU A 3 16.98 -4.39 5.72
C LEU A 3 16.78 -5.92 5.73
N ASP A 4 17.79 -6.71 6.13
CA ASP A 4 17.69 -8.17 6.21
C ASP A 4 16.65 -8.65 7.25
N ASP A 5 16.54 -7.93 8.38
CA ASP A 5 15.54 -8.20 9.40
C ASP A 5 14.14 -7.91 8.87
N ALA A 6 13.99 -6.83 8.10
CA ALA A 6 12.73 -6.46 7.47
C ALA A 6 12.28 -7.49 6.43
N ILE A 7 13.18 -7.93 5.56
CA ILE A 7 12.92 -9.02 4.60
C ILE A 7 12.50 -10.29 5.32
N SER A 8 13.21 -10.65 6.40
CA SER A 8 12.91 -11.83 7.20
C SER A 8 11.57 -11.72 7.92
N SER A 9 11.20 -10.51 8.37
CA SER A 9 9.91 -10.22 9.00
C SER A 9 8.75 -10.42 8.02
N LEU A 10 8.84 -9.83 6.83
CA LEU A 10 7.81 -9.99 5.79
C LEU A 10 7.64 -11.46 5.39
N LYS A 11 8.72 -12.24 5.29
CA LYS A 11 8.67 -13.69 5.00
C LYS A 11 7.93 -14.49 6.07
N ARG A 12 7.92 -14.02 7.31
CA ARG A 12 7.15 -14.63 8.41
C ARG A 12 5.70 -14.15 8.49
N GLY A 13 5.30 -13.24 7.59
CA GLY A 13 3.98 -12.61 7.64
C GLY A 13 3.87 -11.54 8.72
N GLU A 14 5.00 -11.01 9.20
CA GLU A 14 5.04 -9.98 10.23
C GLU A 14 5.22 -8.58 9.63
N PHE A 15 4.99 -7.56 10.46
CA PHE A 15 5.10 -6.17 10.04
C PHE A 15 6.54 -5.72 9.80
N VAL A 16 6.66 -4.66 9.01
CA VAL A 16 7.82 -3.75 8.92
C VAL A 16 7.30 -2.33 9.06
N LEU A 17 8.04 -1.45 9.74
CA LEU A 17 7.82 -0.01 9.65
C LEU A 17 8.71 0.57 8.57
N LEU A 18 8.14 1.33 7.67
CA LEU A 18 8.84 1.90 6.52
C LEU A 18 8.68 3.41 6.54
N TYR A 19 9.78 4.13 6.63
CA TYR A 19 9.83 5.59 6.54
C TYR A 19 10.19 6.03 5.13
N ASP A 20 9.54 7.03 4.56
CA ASP A 20 9.90 7.52 3.22
C ASP A 20 11.13 8.46 3.23
N SER A 21 10.95 9.72 3.64
CA SER A 21 12.00 10.75 3.66
C SER A 21 11.50 12.05 4.29
N GLY A 22 12.37 12.74 5.02
CA GLY A 22 12.09 14.08 5.55
C GLY A 22 11.94 15.18 4.50
N LYS A 23 12.14 14.86 3.22
CA LYS A 23 11.95 15.77 2.07
C LYS A 23 10.71 15.47 1.24
N ARG A 24 9.92 14.45 1.61
CA ARG A 24 8.72 14.01 0.87
C ARG A 24 7.48 14.08 1.76
N GLU A 25 6.92 12.95 2.23
CA GLU A 25 5.77 12.94 3.14
C GLU A 25 6.23 13.07 4.61
N ASN A 26 7.43 12.59 4.92
CA ASN A 26 7.96 12.52 6.29
C ASN A 26 7.05 11.66 7.19
N GLU A 27 6.58 10.55 6.64
CA GLU A 27 5.61 9.63 7.25
C GLU A 27 6.22 8.24 7.39
N VAL A 28 5.63 7.43 8.29
CA VAL A 28 6.00 6.03 8.50
C VAL A 28 4.78 5.16 8.29
N ASP A 29 4.91 4.13 7.47
CA ASP A 29 3.86 3.15 7.21
C ASP A 29 4.12 1.83 7.93
N MET A 30 3.07 1.24 8.49
CA MET A 30 3.04 -0.19 8.78
C MET A 30 2.85 -0.97 7.49
N VAL A 31 3.78 -1.88 7.17
CA VAL A 31 3.77 -2.68 5.95
C VAL A 31 3.67 -4.17 6.29
N VAL A 32 2.81 -4.91 5.59
CA VAL A 32 2.78 -6.37 5.60
C VAL A 32 2.56 -6.91 4.18
N ALA A 33 3.16 -8.07 3.87
CA ALA A 33 2.91 -8.75 2.60
C ALA A 33 1.46 -9.25 2.54
N ALA A 34 0.73 -8.86 1.50
CA ALA A 34 -0.72 -9.07 1.42
C ALA A 34 -1.13 -10.55 1.47
N GLN A 35 -0.27 -11.44 0.97
CA GLN A 35 -0.47 -12.90 1.01
C GLN A 35 -0.55 -13.48 2.44
N PHE A 36 -0.05 -12.77 3.45
CA PHE A 36 -0.05 -13.19 4.84
C PHE A 36 -1.01 -12.40 5.73
N VAL A 37 -1.79 -11.48 5.15
CA VAL A 37 -2.66 -10.60 5.94
C VAL A 37 -3.71 -11.42 6.72
N THR A 38 -4.01 -10.97 7.92
CA THR A 38 -5.05 -11.55 8.79
C THR A 38 -5.93 -10.44 9.38
N PRO A 39 -7.10 -10.76 9.96
CA PRO A 39 -7.91 -9.77 10.66
C PRO A 39 -7.14 -9.05 11.78
N GLU A 40 -6.21 -9.73 12.45
CA GLU A 40 -5.35 -9.16 13.48
C GLU A 40 -4.42 -8.07 12.92
N HIS A 41 -3.90 -8.25 11.71
CA HIS A 41 -3.11 -7.23 11.02
C HIS A 41 -3.94 -5.97 10.78
N ILE A 42 -5.16 -6.14 10.27
CA ILE A 42 -6.07 -5.01 10.00
C ILE A 42 -6.45 -4.29 11.29
N SER A 43 -6.72 -5.06 12.35
CA SER A 43 -6.98 -4.52 13.69
C SER A 43 -5.80 -3.73 14.25
N ARG A 44 -4.57 -4.24 14.09
CA ARG A 44 -3.34 -3.56 14.54
C ARG A 44 -3.07 -2.29 13.74
N MET A 45 -3.20 -2.34 12.41
CA MET A 45 -3.08 -1.16 11.55
C MET A 45 -4.07 -0.06 11.98
N ARG A 46 -5.36 -0.37 12.13
CA ARG A 46 -6.34 0.68 12.50
C ARG A 46 -6.16 1.22 13.94
N GLN A 47 -5.52 0.47 14.84
CA GLN A 47 -5.32 0.88 16.23
C GLN A 47 -3.99 1.58 16.48
N ASN A 48 -2.94 1.16 15.77
CA ASN A 48 -1.57 1.62 16.03
C ASN A 48 -0.99 2.48 14.90
N ALA A 49 -1.55 2.41 13.69
CA ALA A 49 -1.22 3.33 12.61
C ALA A 49 -2.34 4.37 12.45
N GLY A 50 -3.55 3.94 12.10
CA GLY A 50 -4.75 4.80 12.08
C GLY A 50 -4.95 5.61 10.80
N GLY A 51 -4.02 5.54 9.83
CA GLY A 51 -4.19 6.04 8.47
C GLY A 51 -5.11 5.18 7.60
N LEU A 52 -4.98 5.32 6.28
CA LEU A 52 -5.75 4.52 5.34
C LEU A 52 -5.09 3.16 5.14
N ILE A 53 -5.86 2.08 5.32
CA ILE A 53 -5.37 0.74 4.99
C ILE A 53 -5.52 0.54 3.49
N CYS A 54 -4.40 0.70 2.79
CA CYS A 54 -4.32 0.62 1.34
C CYS A 54 -3.64 -0.66 0.87
N LEU A 55 -3.94 -1.10 -0.34
CA LEU A 55 -3.31 -2.26 -0.97
C LEU A 55 -2.46 -1.81 -2.17
N ALA A 56 -1.15 -1.86 -2.04
CA ALA A 56 -0.20 -1.52 -3.09
C ALA A 56 0.11 -2.72 -3.99
N LEU A 57 0.01 -2.53 -5.31
CA LEU A 57 0.21 -3.55 -6.33
C LEU A 57 1.38 -3.18 -7.23
N GLU A 58 2.17 -4.18 -7.64
CA GLU A 58 3.10 -4.04 -8.75
C GLU A 58 2.41 -3.61 -10.05
N ASP A 59 3.06 -2.72 -10.82
CA ASP A 59 2.62 -2.23 -12.13
C ASP A 59 2.20 -3.35 -13.10
N SER A 60 3.00 -4.42 -13.24
CA SER A 60 2.71 -5.50 -14.20
C SER A 60 1.42 -6.25 -13.85
N PHE A 61 1.19 -6.50 -12.56
CA PHE A 61 -0.04 -7.11 -12.06
C PHE A 61 -1.23 -6.17 -12.16
N ALA A 62 -1.07 -4.89 -11.83
CA ALA A 62 -2.11 -3.89 -12.06
C ALA A 62 -2.53 -3.82 -13.53
N LYS A 63 -1.58 -3.88 -14.47
CA LYS A 63 -1.82 -3.89 -15.91
C LYS A 63 -2.53 -5.16 -16.40
N SER A 64 -2.19 -6.34 -15.87
CA SER A 64 -2.89 -7.58 -16.24
C SER A 64 -4.37 -7.53 -15.83
N LEU A 65 -4.68 -6.80 -14.76
CA LEU A 65 -6.05 -6.51 -14.32
C LEU A 65 -6.69 -5.29 -15.02
N ASN A 66 -5.98 -4.63 -15.94
CA ASN A 66 -6.41 -3.38 -16.60
C ASN A 66 -6.84 -2.29 -15.60
N LEU A 67 -6.12 -2.19 -14.47
CA LEU A 67 -6.33 -1.13 -13.48
C LEU A 67 -5.65 0.16 -13.95
N GLN A 68 -6.28 1.29 -13.65
CA GLN A 68 -5.79 2.63 -13.99
C GLN A 68 -5.76 3.51 -12.75
N TYR A 69 -4.89 4.50 -12.74
CA TYR A 69 -4.91 5.53 -11.71
C TYR A 69 -6.26 6.25 -11.68
N MET A 70 -6.76 6.57 -10.49
CA MET A 70 -8.06 7.19 -10.28
C MET A 70 -8.16 8.54 -11.02
N HIS A 71 -7.11 9.35 -11.02
CA HIS A 71 -7.11 10.63 -11.74
C HIS A 71 -7.26 10.44 -13.27
N HIS A 72 -6.77 9.33 -13.85
CA HIS A 72 -7.03 8.99 -15.26
C HIS A 72 -8.47 8.55 -15.50
N ILE A 73 -9.05 7.77 -14.59
CA ILE A 73 -10.45 7.34 -14.66
C ILE A 73 -11.37 8.57 -14.61
N LEU A 74 -11.16 9.45 -13.62
CA LEU A 74 -11.98 10.64 -13.41
C LEU A 74 -11.84 11.67 -14.54
N SER A 75 -10.63 11.91 -15.04
CA SER A 75 -10.42 12.89 -16.12
C SER A 75 -11.08 12.48 -17.44
N ARG A 76 -11.18 11.17 -17.69
CA ARG A 76 -11.87 10.59 -18.86
C ARG A 76 -13.37 10.40 -18.65
N SER A 77 -13.88 10.58 -17.43
CA SER A 77 -15.30 10.44 -17.14
C SER A 77 -16.13 11.49 -17.87
N GLY A 78 -17.22 11.04 -18.51
CA GLY A 78 -18.23 11.90 -19.12
C GLY A 78 -19.23 12.46 -18.11
N ASP A 79 -19.35 11.85 -16.93
CA ASP A 79 -20.37 12.18 -15.92
C ASP A 79 -19.94 13.31 -14.98
N MET A 80 -18.67 13.73 -15.02
CA MET A 80 -18.17 14.88 -14.25
C MET A 80 -18.31 16.17 -15.05
N ASP A 81 -18.98 17.16 -14.47
CA ASP A 81 -19.06 18.51 -15.01
C ASP A 81 -17.68 19.20 -15.03
N SER A 82 -17.59 20.32 -15.76
CA SER A 82 -16.33 21.05 -15.93
C SER A 82 -15.76 21.62 -14.63
N ASP A 83 -16.60 21.96 -13.65
CA ASP A 83 -16.14 22.46 -12.36
C ASP A 83 -15.64 21.32 -11.48
N SER A 84 -16.35 20.20 -11.43
CA SER A 84 -15.89 19.00 -10.72
C SER A 84 -14.56 18.46 -11.24
N LYS A 85 -14.30 18.56 -12.55
CA LYS A 85 -13.00 18.16 -13.15
C LYS A 85 -11.81 18.97 -12.64
N LYS A 86 -12.02 20.18 -12.10
CA LYS A 86 -10.94 21.02 -11.53
C LYS A 86 -10.40 20.45 -10.20
N MET A 87 -11.16 19.58 -9.53
CA MET A 87 -10.71 18.91 -8.29
C MET A 87 -9.77 17.73 -8.56
N ILE A 88 -9.64 17.28 -9.81
CA ILE A 88 -8.80 16.14 -10.15
C ILE A 88 -7.34 16.54 -9.97
N MET A 89 -6.70 15.91 -9.00
CA MET A 89 -5.30 16.18 -8.69
C MET A 89 -4.40 15.54 -9.75
N GLY A 90 -3.56 16.39 -10.37
CA GLY A 90 -2.37 15.96 -11.08
C GLY A 90 -1.28 15.63 -10.07
N THR A 91 -0.30 16.52 -9.95
CA THR A 91 0.85 16.36 -9.05
C THR A 91 0.51 16.93 -7.67
N ALA A 92 0.80 16.17 -6.60
CA ALA A 92 0.64 16.62 -5.23
C ALA A 92 1.76 17.59 -4.82
N PRO A 93 1.60 18.37 -3.73
CA PRO A 93 2.59 19.35 -3.28
C PRO A 93 4.00 18.77 -3.02
N TYR A 94 4.09 17.49 -2.68
CA TYR A 94 5.36 16.77 -2.46
C TYR A 94 6.05 16.31 -3.77
N GLY A 95 5.49 16.62 -4.95
CA GLY A 95 6.16 16.47 -6.24
C GLY A 95 5.80 15.22 -7.05
N ASP A 96 4.97 14.31 -6.51
CA ASP A 96 4.54 13.10 -7.22
C ASP A 96 3.02 13.09 -7.47
N HIS A 97 2.58 12.30 -8.44
CA HIS A 97 1.17 11.95 -8.57
C HIS A 97 0.74 10.98 -7.44
N PRO A 98 -0.50 11.08 -6.92
CA PRO A 98 -1.06 10.06 -6.05
C PRO A 98 -1.20 8.71 -6.78
N THR A 99 -0.89 7.61 -6.09
CA THR A 99 -0.90 6.26 -6.66
C THR A 99 -2.28 5.58 -6.59
N PHE A 100 -3.30 6.27 -6.08
CA PHE A 100 -4.67 5.75 -5.93
C PHE A 100 -5.25 5.23 -7.25
N SER A 101 -5.93 4.08 -7.15
CA SER A 101 -6.84 3.51 -8.13
C SER A 101 -8.21 3.32 -7.47
N ILE A 102 -9.06 2.46 -8.04
CA ILE A 102 -10.37 2.12 -7.48
C ILE A 102 -10.24 1.50 -6.08
N SER A 103 -11.31 1.56 -5.30
CA SER A 103 -11.45 0.80 -4.07
C SER A 103 -12.33 -0.42 -4.28
N ILE A 104 -12.01 -1.51 -3.58
CA ILE A 104 -12.66 -2.80 -3.79
C ILE A 104 -13.17 -3.43 -2.50
N ASN A 105 -14.16 -4.30 -2.63
CA ASN A 105 -14.54 -5.33 -1.67
C ASN A 105 -14.57 -6.68 -2.40
N HIS A 106 -14.22 -7.75 -1.71
CA HIS A 106 -14.50 -9.09 -2.23
C HIS A 106 -16.00 -9.41 -2.09
N LYS A 107 -16.61 -10.06 -3.09
CA LYS A 107 -18.08 -10.30 -3.14
C LYS A 107 -18.59 -11.25 -2.05
N LYS A 108 -17.72 -12.00 -1.38
CA LYS A 108 -18.08 -12.82 -0.20
C LYS A 108 -18.13 -12.03 1.12
N THR A 109 -17.71 -10.76 1.12
CA THR A 109 -17.85 -9.88 2.29
C THR A 109 -19.27 -9.36 2.43
N TYR A 110 -19.64 -8.87 3.63
CA TYR A 110 -20.96 -8.28 3.85
C TYR A 110 -20.95 -6.76 3.66
N THR A 111 -20.41 -6.01 4.62
CA THR A 111 -20.24 -4.56 4.48
C THR A 111 -18.90 -4.22 3.84
N GLY A 112 -17.89 -5.09 3.99
CA GLY A 112 -16.55 -4.88 3.44
C GLY A 112 -15.58 -4.18 4.39
N ILE A 113 -16.07 -3.51 5.45
CA ILE A 113 -15.23 -2.66 6.32
C ILE A 113 -14.66 -3.38 7.54
N THR A 114 -15.25 -4.51 7.94
CA THR A 114 -14.79 -5.22 9.14
C THR A 114 -13.34 -5.72 8.98
N ASP A 115 -12.65 -5.95 10.09
CA ASP A 115 -11.26 -6.45 10.04
C ASP A 115 -11.18 -7.80 9.28
N LYS A 116 -12.22 -8.64 9.40
CA LYS A 116 -12.36 -9.89 8.65
C LYS A 116 -12.59 -9.66 7.16
N ASP A 117 -13.47 -8.73 6.81
CA ASP A 117 -13.81 -8.45 5.41
C ASP A 117 -12.65 -7.82 4.64
N ARG A 118 -11.95 -6.86 5.26
CA ARG A 118 -10.76 -6.22 4.65
C ARG A 118 -9.62 -7.21 4.51
N ALA A 119 -9.37 -8.05 5.52
CA ALA A 119 -8.36 -9.11 5.44
C ALA A 119 -8.68 -10.11 4.32
N LEU A 120 -9.95 -10.55 4.20
CA LEU A 120 -10.39 -11.42 3.11
C LEU A 120 -10.17 -10.76 1.75
N THR A 121 -10.59 -9.51 1.60
CA THR A 121 -10.45 -8.76 0.34
C THR A 121 -8.99 -8.62 -0.08
N ILE A 122 -8.10 -8.25 0.85
CA ILE A 122 -6.67 -8.08 0.59
C ILE A 122 -6.03 -9.43 0.22
N LYS A 123 -6.33 -10.50 0.98
CA LYS A 123 -5.75 -11.82 0.76
C LYS A 123 -6.15 -12.40 -0.60
N GLU A 124 -7.44 -12.40 -0.91
CA GLU A 124 -7.96 -12.93 -2.18
C GLU A 124 -7.42 -12.12 -3.37
N MET A 125 -7.17 -10.81 -3.20
CA MET A 125 -6.58 -9.98 -4.26
C MET A 125 -5.13 -10.38 -4.53
N ALA A 126 -4.36 -10.68 -3.48
CA ALA A 126 -2.98 -11.16 -3.62
C ALA A 126 -2.91 -12.55 -4.28
N GLU A 127 -3.88 -13.43 -4.00
CA GLU A 127 -3.96 -14.78 -4.59
C GLU A 127 -4.12 -14.76 -6.13
N LEU A 128 -4.68 -13.68 -6.70
CA LEU A 128 -4.80 -13.52 -8.16
C LEU A 128 -3.44 -13.33 -8.87
N TYR A 129 -2.36 -12.97 -8.17
CA TYR A 129 -1.07 -12.64 -8.79
C TYR A 129 -0.49 -13.79 -9.64
N HIS A 130 -0.74 -15.04 -9.23
CA HIS A 130 -0.26 -16.24 -9.93
C HIS A 130 -1.26 -16.84 -10.91
N SER A 131 -2.42 -16.20 -11.11
CA SER A 131 -3.49 -16.73 -11.94
C SER A 131 -3.29 -16.38 -13.42
N ASP A 132 -3.30 -17.39 -14.28
CA ASP A 132 -3.31 -17.21 -15.74
C ASP A 132 -4.60 -16.53 -16.25
N ASP A 133 -5.65 -16.51 -15.43
CA ASP A 133 -6.95 -15.91 -15.71
C ASP A 133 -7.33 -14.82 -14.68
N ALA A 134 -6.31 -14.11 -14.17
CA ALA A 134 -6.46 -13.12 -13.10
C ALA A 134 -7.54 -12.08 -13.39
N LYS A 135 -7.68 -11.65 -14.66
CA LYS A 135 -8.65 -10.61 -15.05
C LYS A 135 -10.10 -11.07 -14.88
N ASN A 136 -10.44 -12.26 -15.34
CA ASN A 136 -11.80 -12.78 -15.22
C ASN A 136 -12.13 -13.09 -13.76
N GLN A 137 -11.18 -13.67 -13.02
CA GLN A 137 -11.33 -13.92 -11.59
C GLN A 137 -11.52 -12.61 -10.79
N PHE A 138 -10.77 -11.56 -11.13
CA PHE A 138 -10.96 -10.23 -10.54
C PHE A 138 -12.39 -9.72 -10.74
N ILE A 139 -12.92 -9.77 -11.96
CA ILE A 139 -14.28 -9.32 -12.29
C ILE A 139 -15.34 -10.17 -11.59
N SER A 140 -15.15 -11.49 -11.54
CA SER A 140 -16.11 -12.39 -10.91
C SER A 140 -16.12 -12.27 -9.39
N SER A 141 -14.98 -11.99 -8.77
CA SER A 141 -14.79 -12.09 -7.31
C SER A 141 -14.86 -10.76 -6.57
N PHE A 142 -14.64 -9.62 -7.23
CA PHE A 142 -14.58 -8.30 -6.58
C PHE A 142 -15.65 -7.33 -7.09
N ALA A 143 -16.01 -6.38 -6.23
CA ALA A 143 -16.90 -5.26 -6.54
C ALA A 143 -16.19 -3.93 -6.25
N THR A 144 -16.54 -2.89 -7.02
CA THR A 144 -16.11 -1.50 -6.83
C THR A 144 -17.35 -0.59 -6.89
N PRO A 145 -17.46 0.45 -6.03
CA PRO A 145 -16.52 0.85 -4.99
C PRO A 145 -16.50 -0.10 -3.78
N GLY A 146 -15.48 0.04 -2.92
CA GLY A 146 -15.36 -0.72 -1.68
C GLY A 146 -14.46 -0.05 -0.63
N HIS A 147 -14.02 -0.83 0.36
CA HIS A 147 -13.34 -0.33 1.57
C HIS A 147 -11.84 -0.62 1.60
N VAL A 148 -11.29 -1.25 0.57
CA VAL A 148 -9.85 -1.43 0.38
C VAL A 148 -9.40 -0.61 -0.84
N PRO A 149 -8.85 0.60 -0.65
CA PRO A 149 -8.27 1.38 -1.74
C PRO A 149 -7.05 0.67 -2.34
N LEU A 150 -7.00 0.60 -3.67
CA LEU A 150 -5.83 0.08 -4.38
C LEU A 150 -4.86 1.22 -4.69
N LEU A 151 -3.56 0.93 -4.60
CA LEU A 151 -2.47 1.80 -5.03
C LEU A 151 -1.66 1.08 -6.11
N LEU A 152 -1.32 1.78 -7.20
CA LEU A 152 -0.55 1.20 -8.31
C LEU A 152 0.88 1.73 -8.26
N ALA A 153 1.84 0.84 -8.00
CA ALA A 153 3.25 1.20 -8.05
C ALA A 153 3.67 1.60 -9.47
N SER A 154 4.60 2.53 -9.57
CA SER A 154 5.13 3.02 -10.84
C SER A 154 5.96 1.96 -11.57
N ASN A 155 5.88 1.92 -12.90
CA ASN A 155 6.75 1.06 -13.72
C ASN A 155 8.23 1.48 -13.58
N GLY A 156 9.04 0.65 -12.92
CA GLY A 156 10.42 0.98 -12.54
C GLY A 156 10.61 1.34 -11.06
N LEU A 157 9.54 1.25 -10.25
CA LEU A 157 9.56 1.40 -8.79
C LEU A 157 10.35 2.64 -8.34
N LEU A 158 11.37 2.44 -7.49
CA LEU A 158 12.18 3.50 -6.87
C LEU A 158 12.99 4.36 -7.85
N ALA A 159 13.22 3.86 -9.07
CA ALA A 159 13.83 4.66 -10.13
C ALA A 159 12.86 5.71 -10.73
N LYS A 160 11.55 5.56 -10.49
CA LYS A 160 10.52 6.49 -10.97
C LYS A 160 9.85 7.30 -9.86
N ARG A 161 9.49 6.65 -8.75
CA ARG A 161 8.77 7.27 -7.64
C ARG A 161 9.23 6.66 -6.33
N GLN A 162 9.41 7.49 -5.31
CA GLN A 162 10.02 7.12 -4.03
C GLN A 162 9.01 7.27 -2.89
N GLY A 163 7.79 6.75 -3.06
CA GLY A 163 6.79 6.72 -2.00
C GLY A 163 6.60 5.32 -1.41
N HIS A 164 5.81 5.25 -0.34
CA HIS A 164 5.48 4.01 0.38
C HIS A 164 4.92 2.92 -0.54
N THR A 165 4.16 3.28 -1.58
CA THR A 165 3.67 2.34 -2.60
C THR A 165 4.82 1.60 -3.29
N GLU A 166 5.78 2.31 -3.87
CA GLU A 166 6.91 1.67 -4.57
C GLU A 166 7.88 0.98 -3.61
N MET A 167 8.16 1.59 -2.47
CA MET A 167 9.08 1.03 -1.47
C MET A 167 8.58 -0.28 -0.87
N SER A 168 7.29 -0.36 -0.51
CA SER A 168 6.70 -1.59 0.05
C SER A 168 6.64 -2.72 -0.98
N VAL A 169 6.25 -2.41 -2.23
CA VAL A 169 6.28 -3.37 -3.35
C VAL A 169 7.70 -3.87 -3.62
N TYR A 170 8.69 -2.98 -3.57
CA TYR A 170 10.10 -3.35 -3.74
C TYR A 170 10.60 -4.25 -2.60
N LEU A 171 10.24 -3.97 -1.34
CA LEU A 171 10.56 -4.85 -0.20
C LEU A 171 9.97 -6.26 -0.37
N ALA A 172 8.72 -6.37 -0.83
CA ALA A 172 8.11 -7.67 -1.11
C ALA A 172 8.87 -8.43 -2.22
N LYS A 173 9.33 -7.73 -3.26
CA LYS A 173 10.21 -8.32 -4.30
C LYS A 173 11.53 -8.81 -3.74
N LEU A 174 12.21 -8.00 -2.91
CA LEU A 174 13.46 -8.42 -2.24
C LEU A 174 13.25 -9.64 -1.35
N ALA A 175 12.07 -9.76 -0.75
CA ALA A 175 11.68 -10.90 0.05
C ALA A 175 11.28 -12.15 -0.76
N ASN A 176 11.28 -12.11 -2.10
CA ASN A 176 10.76 -13.17 -2.98
C ASN A 176 9.30 -13.56 -2.62
N LEU A 177 8.50 -12.56 -2.29
CA LEU A 177 7.07 -12.69 -2.02
C LEU A 177 6.25 -12.14 -3.19
N ILE A 178 4.94 -12.38 -3.18
CA ILE A 178 4.00 -11.70 -4.07
C ILE A 178 4.17 -10.20 -3.86
N PRO A 179 4.46 -9.40 -4.92
CA PRO A 179 4.75 -7.98 -4.82
C PRO A 179 3.47 -7.14 -4.69
N VAL A 180 2.70 -7.49 -3.67
CA VAL A 180 1.46 -6.85 -3.23
C VAL A 180 1.52 -6.69 -1.72
N THR A 181 1.35 -5.47 -1.22
CA THR A 181 1.53 -5.12 0.19
C THR A 181 0.35 -4.35 0.72
N ALA A 182 -0.07 -4.66 1.95
CA ALA A 182 -0.97 -3.80 2.69
C ALA A 182 -0.15 -2.77 3.47
N ILE A 183 -0.48 -1.49 3.34
CA ILE A 183 0.21 -0.39 4.00
C ILE A 183 -0.80 0.48 4.78
N CYS A 184 -0.34 1.13 5.84
CA CYS A 184 -1.15 2.05 6.63
C CYS A 184 -0.26 3.09 7.31
N GLU A 185 -0.51 4.36 7.06
CA GLU A 185 0.26 5.49 7.59
C GLU A 185 0.06 5.60 9.12
N MET A 186 1.15 5.81 9.86
CA MET A 186 1.11 5.95 11.31
C MET A 186 0.82 7.38 11.73
N MET A 187 -0.29 7.58 12.44
CA MET A 187 -0.78 8.88 12.92
C MET A 187 -0.56 9.04 14.42
N ASP A 188 -0.34 10.27 14.84
CA ASP A 188 -0.22 10.65 16.25
C ASP A 188 -1.53 11.27 16.74
N GLY A 189 -2.26 10.54 17.59
CA GLY A 189 -3.54 10.98 18.15
C GLY A 189 -3.45 12.16 19.14
N GLN A 190 -2.25 12.58 19.55
CA GLN A 190 -2.05 13.75 20.40
C GLN A 190 -1.75 15.01 19.60
N THR A 191 -0.98 14.89 18.52
CA THR A 191 -0.62 16.02 17.65
C THR A 191 -1.52 16.16 16.43
N TYR A 192 -2.36 15.14 16.15
CA TYR A 192 -3.23 15.03 14.97
C TYR A 192 -2.48 15.13 13.64
N SER A 193 -1.18 14.81 13.68
CA SER A 193 -0.27 14.80 12.55
C SER A 193 0.28 13.39 12.34
N ALA A 194 1.10 13.19 11.33
CA ALA A 194 1.85 11.95 11.19
C ALA A 194 2.74 11.69 12.42
N LEU A 195 2.88 10.41 12.79
CA LEU A 195 3.77 9.98 13.86
C LEU A 195 5.21 10.28 13.46
N THR A 196 5.95 10.99 14.32
CA THR A 196 7.32 11.36 13.98
C THR A 196 8.21 10.12 13.85
N PRO A 197 9.27 10.16 13.02
CA PRO A 197 10.19 9.03 12.86
C PRO A 197 10.79 8.55 14.20
N GLU A 198 11.07 9.46 15.14
CA GLU A 198 11.62 9.11 16.46
C GLU A 198 10.63 8.31 17.30
N LYS A 199 9.34 8.69 17.26
CA LYS A 199 8.27 7.96 17.94
C LYS A 199 8.03 6.61 17.27
N ALA A 200 8.05 6.54 15.94
CA ALA A 200 7.93 5.30 15.20
C ALA A 200 9.09 4.33 15.47
N ILE A 201 10.33 4.81 15.56
CA ILE A 201 11.50 4.01 15.97
C ILE A 201 11.33 3.49 17.40
N SER A 202 10.78 4.30 18.31
CA SER A 202 10.50 3.88 19.68
C SER A 202 9.45 2.77 19.72
N PHE A 203 8.35 2.94 18.97
CA PHE A 203 7.31 1.93 18.80
C PHE A 203 7.86 0.63 18.19
N ALA A 204 8.68 0.72 17.14
CA ALA A 204 9.36 -0.42 16.51
C ALA A 204 10.18 -1.22 17.53
N LYS A 205 10.95 -0.55 18.40
CA LYS A 205 11.74 -1.20 19.44
C LYS A 205 10.88 -1.90 20.48
N GLU A 206 9.84 -1.22 20.98
CA GLU A 206 8.91 -1.77 21.99
C GLU A 206 8.20 -3.03 21.48
N HIS A 207 7.82 -3.03 20.21
CA HIS A 207 7.05 -4.10 19.59
C HIS A 207 7.88 -5.11 18.78
N ALA A 208 9.20 -5.01 18.81
CA ALA A 208 10.13 -5.82 18.03
C ALA A 208 9.79 -5.87 16.52
N ILE A 209 9.37 -4.73 15.94
CA ILE A 209 9.13 -4.57 14.51
C ILE A 209 10.37 -3.96 13.85
N PRO A 210 10.89 -4.51 12.74
CA PRO A 210 11.97 -3.86 11.99
C PRO A 210 11.55 -2.50 11.44
N PHE A 211 12.47 -1.54 11.46
CA PHE A 211 12.28 -0.21 10.89
C PHE A 211 13.25 -0.02 9.72
N VAL A 212 12.75 0.39 8.56
CA VAL A 212 13.51 0.62 7.34
C VAL A 212 13.42 2.09 6.96
N ASP A 213 14.58 2.72 6.75
CA ASP A 213 14.67 4.05 6.15
C ASP A 213 14.60 3.92 4.62
N GLY A 214 13.67 4.61 3.99
CA GLY A 214 13.48 4.61 2.54
C GLY A 214 14.73 5.05 1.77
N LYS A 215 15.60 5.86 2.39
CA LYS A 215 16.90 6.20 1.81
C LYS A 215 17.82 4.99 1.69
N GLU A 216 17.89 4.14 2.72
CA GLU A 216 18.66 2.89 2.69
C GLU A 216 18.15 1.97 1.58
N LEU A 217 16.83 1.86 1.46
CA LEU A 217 16.19 1.04 0.43
C LEU A 217 16.47 1.55 -0.99
N LEU A 218 16.45 2.88 -1.19
CA LEU A 218 16.79 3.52 -2.47
C LEU A 218 18.27 3.36 -2.84
N GLU A 219 19.18 3.44 -1.86
CA GLU A 219 20.60 3.20 -2.11
C GLU A 219 20.84 1.75 -2.50
N PHE A 220 20.18 0.80 -1.82
CA PHE A 220 20.24 -0.62 -2.16
C PHE A 220 19.76 -0.90 -3.60
N SER A 221 18.65 -0.27 -4.03
CA SER A 221 18.06 -0.47 -5.35
C SER A 221 18.83 0.13 -6.53
N LYS A 222 19.87 0.93 -6.26
CA LYS A 222 20.75 1.46 -7.32
C LYS A 222 21.89 0.50 -7.65
N VAL A 223 22.18 -0.42 -6.74
CA VAL A 223 23.31 -1.37 -6.84
C VAL A 223 22.82 -2.74 -7.31
N HIS A 224 21.56 -3.09 -7.03
CA HIS A 224 20.93 -4.38 -7.32
C HIS A 224 19.62 -4.17 -8.10
#